data_AF-C4N194-F1
#
_entry.id   AF-C4N194-F1
#
_cell.length_a   1.000
_cell.length_b   1.000
_cell.length_c   1.000
_cell.angle_alpha   90.00
_cell.angle_beta   90.00
_cell.angle_gamma   90.00
#
_symmetry.space_group_name_H-M   'P 1'
#
loop_
_entity.id
_entity.type
_entity.pdbx_description
1 polymer ?
#
loop_
_entity_poly.entity_id
_entity_poly.type
_entity_poly.pdbx_seq_one_letter_code
_entity_poly.pdbx_strand_id
1 'polypeptide(L)'
;MTKFFIVPTWFCALAIAANAWAITLPEGVQGFAPVILTRSSAKGEYLLFKPTGKTTEIPDGTQLLLACTGKKNTMESVKSGKSVKSNTLELKCSSNKFKDNNNNQHQLKNLVCKTIPSSILRKTSNKCSKNRGKILEAGFELNKKFY
;
A
#
# COMPACT_ATOMS: atom_id res chain seq x y z
N MET A 1 -33.99 -58.41 7.25
CA MET A 1 -32.92 -57.72 8.00
C MET A 1 -32.07 -56.97 7.00
N THR A 2 -32.28 -55.67 6.85
CA THR A 2 -31.59 -54.85 5.83
C THR A 2 -30.92 -53.70 6.56
N LYS A 3 -29.59 -53.80 6.75
CA LYS A 3 -28.80 -52.78 7.44
C LYS A 3 -28.46 -51.66 6.46
N PHE A 4 -29.02 -50.48 6.67
CA PHE A 4 -28.59 -49.24 6.01
C PHE A 4 -27.31 -48.74 6.67
N PHE A 5 -26.21 -48.71 5.91
CA PHE A 5 -25.00 -48.02 6.30
C PHE A 5 -25.12 -46.54 5.92
N ILE A 6 -25.24 -45.68 6.92
CA ILE A 6 -25.13 -44.22 6.76
C ILE A 6 -23.64 -43.90 6.81
N VAL A 7 -23.06 -43.49 5.69
CA VAL A 7 -21.69 -42.98 5.62
C VAL A 7 -21.73 -41.50 5.98
N PRO A 8 -21.07 -41.04 7.07
CA PRO A 8 -21.01 -39.63 7.39
C PRO A 8 -20.02 -38.97 6.42
N THR A 9 -20.54 -38.25 5.42
CA THR A 9 -19.73 -37.38 4.58
C THR A 9 -19.25 -36.20 5.41
N TRP A 10 -18.02 -36.32 5.88
CA TRP A 10 -17.30 -35.27 6.58
C TRP A 10 -16.96 -34.17 5.57
N PHE A 11 -17.79 -33.12 5.52
CA PHE A 11 -17.45 -31.89 4.80
C PHE A 11 -16.31 -31.21 5.57
N CYS A 12 -15.08 -31.54 5.22
CA CYS A 12 -13.93 -30.68 5.51
C CYS A 12 -14.14 -29.38 4.74
N ALA A 13 -14.66 -28.36 5.42
CA ALA A 13 -14.62 -26.99 4.93
C ALA A 13 -13.14 -26.62 4.77
N LEU A 14 -12.64 -26.65 3.53
CA LEU A 14 -11.35 -26.07 3.17
C LEU A 14 -11.40 -24.60 3.56
N ALA A 15 -10.71 -24.25 4.65
CA ALA A 15 -10.39 -22.87 4.97
C ALA A 15 -9.58 -22.33 3.80
N ILE A 16 -10.22 -21.53 2.94
CA ILE A 16 -9.54 -20.81 1.87
C ILE A 16 -8.63 -19.83 2.59
N ALA A 17 -7.34 -20.17 2.73
CA ALA A 17 -6.34 -19.24 3.22
C ALA A 17 -6.44 -17.99 2.34
N ALA A 18 -6.85 -16.87 2.95
CA ALA A 18 -6.92 -15.60 2.25
C ALA A 18 -5.50 -15.31 1.71
N ASN A 19 -5.38 -15.29 0.39
CA ASN A 19 -4.13 -15.10 -0.34
C ASN A 19 -3.58 -13.68 -0.08
N ALA A 20 -2.87 -13.49 1.03
CA ALA A 20 -2.24 -12.22 1.39
C ALA A 20 -0.90 -12.06 0.64
N TRP A 21 -0.64 -10.89 0.09
CA TRP A 21 0.64 -10.56 -0.53
C TRP A 21 1.55 -9.83 0.47
N ALA A 22 2.86 -9.81 0.24
CA ALA A 22 3.82 -9.22 1.16
C ALA A 22 4.57 -8.03 0.54
N ILE A 23 4.78 -6.96 1.32
CA ILE A 23 5.78 -5.94 1.04
C ILE A 23 6.98 -6.23 1.92
N THR A 24 8.10 -6.60 1.31
CA THR A 24 9.38 -6.82 2.00
C THR A 24 10.27 -5.61 1.81
N LEU A 25 10.77 -5.01 2.89
CA LEU A 25 11.72 -3.90 2.84
C LEU A 25 13.13 -4.40 3.15
N PRO A 26 14.18 -3.85 2.51
CA PRO A 26 14.15 -2.88 1.40
C PRO A 26 13.98 -3.56 0.02
N GLU A 27 14.01 -4.88 -0.07
CA GLU A 27 14.10 -5.60 -1.35
C GLU A 27 12.93 -5.32 -2.32
N GLY A 28 11.73 -5.13 -1.77
CA GLY A 28 10.48 -4.88 -2.49
C GLY A 28 10.19 -3.43 -2.82
N VAL A 29 10.98 -2.48 -2.32
CA VAL A 29 10.81 -1.03 -2.55
C VAL A 29 12.20 -0.38 -2.64
N GLN A 30 12.56 0.12 -3.83
CA GLN A 30 13.92 0.57 -4.13
C GLN A 30 13.97 2.00 -4.67
N GLY A 31 15.17 2.59 -4.71
CA GLY A 31 15.40 3.92 -5.28
C GLY A 31 14.66 5.03 -4.54
N PHE A 32 14.18 6.03 -5.29
CA PHE A 32 13.28 7.06 -4.76
C PHE A 32 11.88 6.49 -4.64
N ALA A 33 11.67 5.67 -3.62
CA ALA A 33 10.42 4.99 -3.35
C ALA A 33 9.23 5.97 -3.31
N PRO A 34 8.08 5.63 -3.93
CA PRO A 34 6.86 6.41 -3.75
C PRO A 34 6.36 6.32 -2.31
N VAL A 35 5.63 7.35 -1.88
CA VAL A 35 4.82 7.29 -0.65
C VAL A 35 3.74 6.24 -0.88
N ILE A 36 3.65 5.27 0.03
CA ILE A 36 2.67 4.20 -0.05
C ILE A 36 1.54 4.53 0.91
N LEU A 37 0.32 4.69 0.39
CA LEU A 37 -0.89 4.73 1.18
C LEU A 37 -1.66 3.43 1.00
N THR A 38 -2.27 2.92 2.06
CA THR A 38 -3.05 1.67 2.04
C THR A 38 -4.48 1.91 2.47
N ARG A 39 -5.40 1.17 1.88
CA ARG A 39 -6.82 1.15 2.22
C ARG A 39 -7.34 -0.29 2.18
N SER A 40 -7.81 -0.82 3.31
CA SER A 40 -8.25 -2.22 3.42
C SER A 40 -9.56 -2.54 2.71
N SER A 41 -10.39 -1.54 2.38
CA SER A 41 -11.66 -1.75 1.66
C SER A 41 -11.99 -0.56 0.75
N ALA A 42 -12.74 -0.77 -0.33
CA ALA A 42 -13.05 0.29 -1.30
C ALA A 42 -13.74 1.53 -0.71
N LYS A 43 -14.36 1.43 0.48
CA LYS A 43 -15.06 2.51 1.18
C LYS A 43 -14.26 3.15 2.31
N GLY A 44 -13.07 2.61 2.63
CA GLY A 44 -12.22 3.14 3.70
C GLY A 44 -11.46 4.41 3.30
N GLU A 45 -10.80 5.01 4.28
CA GLU A 45 -9.81 6.05 4.01
C GLU A 45 -8.45 5.42 3.69
N TYR A 46 -7.68 6.12 2.85
CA TYR A 46 -6.26 5.83 2.71
C TYR A 46 -5.51 6.29 3.96
N LEU A 47 -4.60 5.45 4.43
CA LEU A 47 -3.69 5.73 5.54
C LEU A 47 -2.25 5.53 5.08
N LEU A 48 -1.30 6.25 5.69
CA LEU A 48 0.12 6.03 5.42
C LEU A 48 0.50 4.59 5.78
N PHE A 49 1.16 3.90 4.85
CA PHE A 49 1.64 2.55 5.06
C PHE A 49 2.67 2.52 6.20
N LYS A 50 2.40 1.68 7.19
CA LYS A 50 3.28 1.47 8.35
C LYS A 50 3.75 0.02 8.33
N PRO A 51 5.03 -0.24 7.98
CA PRO A 51 5.57 -1.59 8.00
C PRO A 51 5.49 -2.17 9.42
N THR A 52 5.09 -3.44 9.52
CA THR A 52 5.06 -4.16 10.82
C THR A 52 6.34 -4.95 11.10
N GLY A 53 7.25 -5.02 10.14
CA GLY A 53 8.52 -5.73 10.22
C GLY A 53 9.27 -5.69 8.89
N LYS A 54 10.25 -6.59 8.70
CA LYS A 54 10.94 -6.75 7.41
C LYS A 54 9.94 -7.04 6.29
N THR A 55 8.98 -7.89 6.56
CA THR A 55 7.90 -8.26 5.65
C THR A 55 6.57 -7.88 6.29
N THR A 56 5.77 -7.10 5.57
CA THR A 56 4.41 -6.73 5.99
C THR A 56 3.42 -7.40 5.06
N GLU A 57 2.55 -8.23 5.63
CA GLU A 57 1.46 -8.86 4.90
C GLU A 57 0.36 -7.84 4.59
N ILE A 58 -0.15 -7.92 3.37
CA ILE A 58 -1.17 -7.08 2.78
C ILE A 58 -2.35 -8.00 2.45
N PRO A 59 -3.49 -7.85 3.15
CA PRO A 59 -4.67 -8.65 2.89
C PRO A 59 -5.16 -8.52 1.44
N ASP A 60 -5.69 -9.60 0.89
CA ASP A 60 -6.31 -9.57 -0.44
C ASP A 60 -7.44 -8.53 -0.49
N GLY A 61 -7.56 -7.84 -1.62
CA GLY A 61 -8.51 -6.74 -1.81
C GLY A 61 -8.02 -5.38 -1.31
N THR A 62 -6.92 -5.31 -0.54
CA THR A 62 -6.33 -4.03 -0.12
C THR A 62 -5.92 -3.20 -1.34
N GLN A 63 -6.23 -1.91 -1.30
CA GLN A 63 -5.79 -0.94 -2.30
C GLN A 63 -4.59 -0.16 -1.80
N LEU A 64 -3.66 0.08 -2.71
CA LEU A 64 -2.45 0.84 -2.50
C LEU A 64 -2.50 2.05 -3.42
N LEU A 65 -2.30 3.24 -2.86
CA LEU A 65 -2.06 4.45 -3.63
C LEU A 65 -0.59 4.81 -3.48
N LEU A 66 0.15 4.65 -4.57
CA LEU A 66 1.55 5.05 -4.67
C LEU A 66 1.60 6.50 -5.14
N ALA A 67 2.36 7.36 -4.45
CA ALA A 67 2.43 8.78 -4.77
C ALA A 67 3.86 9.33 -4.77
N CYS A 68 4.20 10.05 -5.84
CA CYS A 68 5.42 10.83 -5.98
C CYS A 68 5.12 12.30 -5.68
N THR A 69 5.25 12.70 -4.41
CA THR A 69 4.99 14.08 -4.00
C THR A 69 6.13 15.01 -4.40
N GLY A 70 5.82 16.30 -4.53
CA GLY A 70 6.77 17.32 -4.97
C GLY A 70 6.54 17.79 -6.41
N LYS A 71 7.10 18.95 -6.74
CA LYS A 71 6.88 19.62 -8.03
C LYS A 71 7.50 18.80 -9.17
N LYS A 72 6.70 18.45 -10.18
CA LYS A 72 7.14 17.67 -11.36
C LYS A 72 7.74 16.30 -11.00
N ASN A 73 7.38 15.73 -9.84
CA ASN A 73 7.78 14.38 -9.47
C ASN A 73 6.78 13.37 -10.04
N THR A 74 7.26 12.51 -10.93
CA THR A 74 6.45 11.51 -11.64
C THR A 74 6.95 10.11 -11.33
N MET A 75 6.08 9.12 -11.51
CA MET A 75 6.46 7.72 -11.37
C MET A 75 7.11 7.19 -12.64
N GLU A 76 8.07 6.30 -12.47
CA GLU A 76 8.84 5.68 -13.54
C GLU A 76 8.92 4.17 -13.28
N SER A 77 8.83 3.39 -14.35
CA SER A 77 9.04 1.95 -14.29
C SER A 77 10.48 1.62 -14.65
N VAL A 78 11.25 1.10 -13.70
CA VAL A 78 12.67 0.74 -13.87
C VAL A 78 12.86 -0.36 -14.93
N LYS A 79 11.87 -1.26 -15.09
CA LYS A 79 11.98 -2.42 -16.01
C LYS A 79 11.78 -2.09 -17.49
N SER A 80 10.92 -1.11 -17.79
CA SER A 80 10.48 -0.86 -19.17
C SER A 80 11.03 0.43 -19.76
N GLY A 81 11.69 1.27 -18.95
CA GLY A 81 12.05 2.65 -19.34
C GLY A 81 10.84 3.51 -19.73
N LYS A 82 9.62 3.00 -19.52
CA LYS A 82 8.36 3.62 -19.91
C LYS A 82 7.83 4.35 -18.69
N SER A 83 7.88 5.68 -18.71
CA SER A 83 7.31 6.51 -17.65
C SER A 83 5.82 6.20 -17.50
N VAL A 84 5.39 5.80 -16.31
CA VAL A 84 4.00 5.96 -15.90
C VAL A 84 3.88 7.46 -15.68
N LYS A 85 3.54 8.26 -16.71
CA LYS A 85 3.52 9.75 -16.68
C LYS A 85 2.45 10.34 -15.72
N SER A 86 2.22 9.69 -14.60
CA SER A 86 1.39 10.12 -13.49
C SER A 86 2.28 10.27 -12.25
N ASN A 87 1.90 11.19 -11.38
CA ASN A 87 2.47 11.33 -10.05
C ASN A 87 1.84 10.35 -9.05
N THR A 88 0.80 9.63 -9.45
CA THR A 88 0.11 8.64 -8.62
C THR A 88 -0.24 7.37 -9.40
N LEU A 89 -0.26 6.23 -8.70
CA LEU A 89 -0.71 4.97 -9.26
C LEU A 89 -1.48 4.19 -8.19
N GLU A 90 -2.73 3.84 -8.50
CA GLU A 90 -3.55 2.98 -7.65
C GLU A 90 -3.35 1.52 -8.07
N LEU A 91 -3.07 0.67 -7.09
CA LEU A 91 -2.91 -0.77 -7.25
C LEU A 91 -3.86 -1.49 -6.30
N LYS A 92 -4.37 -2.64 -6.72
CA LYS A 92 -5.14 -3.55 -5.88
C LYS A 92 -4.33 -4.82 -5.64
N CYS A 93 -4.27 -5.28 -4.40
CA CYS A 93 -3.83 -6.63 -4.09
C CYS A 93 -4.94 -7.60 -4.50
N SER A 94 -4.69 -8.41 -5.52
CA SER A 94 -5.63 -9.42 -5.99
C SER A 94 -4.89 -10.65 -6.51
N SER A 95 -5.22 -11.81 -5.94
CA SER A 95 -4.62 -13.09 -6.33
C SER A 95 -3.09 -13.06 -6.22
N ASN A 96 -2.58 -12.62 -5.06
CA ASN A 96 -1.14 -12.52 -4.79
C ASN A 96 -0.37 -11.62 -5.78
N LYS A 97 -0.99 -10.55 -6.26
CA LYS A 97 -0.37 -9.61 -7.21
C LYS A 97 -0.87 -8.20 -6.98
N PHE A 98 -0.01 -7.20 -7.16
CA PHE A 98 -0.45 -5.81 -7.30
C PHE A 98 -0.83 -5.54 -8.74
N LYS A 99 -2.08 -5.17 -8.98
CA LYS A 99 -2.62 -4.87 -10.31
C LYS A 99 -3.17 -3.46 -10.37
N ASP A 100 -2.95 -2.76 -11.47
CA ASP A 100 -3.63 -1.48 -11.71
C ASP A 100 -5.09 -1.70 -12.17
N ASN A 101 -5.81 -0.60 -12.40
CA ASN A 101 -7.21 -0.64 -12.87
C ASN A 101 -7.39 -1.28 -14.26
N ASN A 102 -6.32 -1.42 -15.04
CA ASN A 102 -6.30 -2.09 -16.33
C ASN A 102 -5.87 -3.57 -16.23
N ASN A 103 -5.79 -4.13 -15.02
CA ASN A 103 -5.29 -5.47 -14.71
C ASN A 103 -3.81 -5.71 -15.05
N ASN A 104 -3.01 -4.66 -15.31
CA ASN A 104 -1.57 -4.86 -15.50
C ASN A 104 -0.92 -5.17 -14.15
N GLN A 105 -0.09 -6.22 -14.13
CA GLN A 105 0.66 -6.58 -12.94
C GLN A 105 1.87 -5.68 -12.77
N HIS A 106 2.07 -5.18 -11.55
CA HIS A 106 3.20 -4.36 -11.17
C HIS A 106 4.01 -5.04 -10.06
N GLN A 107 5.33 -4.81 -10.06
CA GLN A 107 6.19 -5.14 -8.93
C GLN A 107 6.63 -3.80 -8.32
N LEU A 108 6.39 -3.61 -7.02
CA LEU A 108 6.67 -2.34 -6.34
C LEU A 108 8.14 -1.91 -6.50
N LYS A 109 9.09 -2.86 -6.48
CA LYS A 109 10.52 -2.58 -6.68
C LYS A 109 10.86 -1.91 -8.01
N ASN A 110 9.99 -2.02 -9.01
CA ASN A 110 10.19 -1.40 -10.31
C ASN A 110 9.50 -0.04 -10.41
N LEU A 111 8.72 0.39 -9.42
CA LEU A 111 7.99 1.66 -9.42
C LEU A 111 8.73 2.65 -8.54
N VAL A 112 9.40 3.59 -9.18
CA VAL A 112 10.21 4.61 -8.51
C VAL A 112 9.73 6.00 -8.90
N CYS A 113 9.96 6.97 -8.04
CA CYS A 113 9.75 8.36 -8.36
C CYS A 113 10.98 8.93 -9.07
N LYS A 114 10.76 9.91 -9.93
CA LYS A 114 11.84 10.64 -10.62
C LYS A 114 12.77 11.34 -9.63
N THR A 115 12.21 11.85 -8.54
CA THR A 115 12.95 12.47 -7.42
C THR A 115 12.43 11.95 -6.09
N ILE A 116 13.19 12.15 -5.02
CA ILE A 116 12.75 11.85 -3.65
C ILE A 116 11.41 12.56 -3.38
N PRO A 117 10.35 11.85 -2.94
CA PRO A 117 9.09 12.49 -2.56
C PRO A 117 9.29 13.57 -1.50
N SER A 118 8.70 14.74 -1.73
CA SER A 118 8.79 15.85 -0.79
C SER A 118 7.87 15.64 0.41
N SER A 119 8.42 15.74 1.62
CA SER A 119 7.67 15.81 2.87
C SER A 119 7.34 17.26 3.25
N ILE A 120 6.30 17.46 4.05
CA ILE A 120 5.94 18.75 4.63
C ILE A 120 5.84 18.67 6.15
N LEU A 121 5.97 19.82 6.82
CA LEU A 121 5.73 19.97 8.25
C LEU A 121 4.40 20.68 8.47
N ARG A 122 3.50 20.04 9.21
CA ARG A 122 2.21 20.62 9.62
C ARG A 122 2.26 21.00 11.10
N LYS A 123 1.85 22.23 11.42
CA LYS A 123 1.65 22.66 12.81
C LYS A 123 0.42 21.94 13.37
N THR A 124 0.59 21.23 14.48
CA THR A 124 -0.53 20.61 15.20
C THR A 124 -1.17 21.61 16.18
N SER A 125 -2.34 21.27 16.70
CA SER A 125 -2.96 22.00 17.82
C SER A 125 -2.22 21.76 19.15
N ASN A 126 -1.41 20.70 19.23
CA ASN A 126 -0.68 20.31 20.43
C ASN A 126 0.47 21.27 20.74
N LYS A 127 0.69 21.51 22.03
CA LYS A 127 1.73 22.39 22.54
C LYS A 127 2.75 21.58 23.33
N CYS A 128 3.99 22.07 23.34
CA CYS A 128 4.99 21.55 24.25
C CYS A 128 4.62 21.90 25.70
N SER A 129 5.21 21.19 26.66
CA SER A 129 5.04 21.45 28.10
C SER A 129 5.26 22.94 28.42
N LYS A 130 4.42 23.47 29.32
CA LYS A 130 4.41 24.89 29.72
C LYS A 130 4.23 25.87 28.54
N ASN A 131 3.55 25.47 27.46
CA ASN A 131 3.32 26.30 26.26
C ASN A 131 4.59 26.77 25.54
N ARG A 132 5.75 26.13 25.75
CA ARG A 132 7.05 26.54 25.17
C ARG A 132 7.27 26.12 23.72
N GLY A 133 6.22 26.13 22.90
CA GLY A 133 6.30 25.76 21.49
C GLY A 133 5.10 24.99 20.98
N LYS A 134 5.15 24.69 19.67
CA LYS A 134 4.14 23.91 18.96
C LYS A 134 4.75 22.58 18.54
N ILE A 135 3.96 21.52 18.63
CA ILE A 135 4.36 20.22 18.08
C ILE A 135 4.12 20.27 16.57
N LEU A 136 5.14 19.92 15.81
CA LEU A 136 5.07 19.77 14.36
C LEU A 136 4.94 18.30 14.01
N GLU A 137 4.19 18.00 12.97
CA GLU A 137 4.04 16.67 12.41
C GLU A 137 4.64 16.65 11.00
N ALA A 138 5.56 15.73 10.76
CA ALA A 138 6.12 15.49 9.44
C ALA A 138 5.25 14.47 8.70
N GLY A 139 4.95 14.75 7.43
CA GLY A 139 4.13 13.88 6.61
C GLY A 139 4.19 14.27 5.15
N PHE A 140 3.20 13.82 4.39
CA PHE A 140 3.11 14.05 2.95
C PHE A 140 1.79 14.72 2.60
N GLU A 141 1.85 15.71 1.72
CA GLU A 141 0.63 16.30 1.15
C GLU A 141 0.33 15.68 -0.21
N LEU A 142 -0.87 15.11 -0.32
CA LEU A 142 -1.40 14.60 -1.57
C LEU A 142 -2.81 15.14 -1.77
N ASN A 143 -3.04 15.85 -2.87
CA ASN A 143 -4.33 16.46 -3.21
C ASN A 143 -4.93 17.30 -2.06
N LYS A 144 -4.09 18.13 -1.40
CA LYS A 144 -4.44 18.97 -0.24
C LYS A 144 -4.86 18.19 1.02
N LYS A 145 -4.68 16.87 1.06
CA LYS A 145 -4.81 16.04 2.27
C LYS A 145 -3.43 15.67 2.80
N PHE A 146 -3.26 15.83 4.11
CA PHE A 146 -2.05 15.46 4.84
C PHE A 146 -2.14 14.00 5.30
N TYR A 147 -1.05 13.26 5.11
CA TYR A 147 -0.88 11.86 5.50
C TYR A 147 0.40 11.65 6.31
#